data_AF-A0A238K864-F1
#
_entry.id   AF-A0A238K864-F1
#
_cell.length_a   1.000
_cell.length_b   1.000
_cell.length_c   1.000
_cell.angle_alpha   90.00
_cell.angle_beta   90.00
_cell.angle_gamma   90.00
#
_symmetry.space_group_name_H-M   'P 1'
#
loop_
_entity.id
_entity.type
_entity.pdbx_description
1 polymer ?
#
loop_
_entity_poly.entity_id
_entity_poly.type
_entity_poly.pdbx_seq_one_letter_code
_entity_poly.pdbx_strand_id
1 'polypeptide(L)' 'MSKESKFLSLVLRHKPEEIGLQVDKHGWVDVDQLLRKMKKANRKLSREELVQIVEANEKKRFTLSEDGLKIRAALVA' A
#
# COMPACT_ATOMS: atom_id res chain seq x y z
N MET A 1 1.69 -14.63 6.99
CA MET A 1 0.92 -13.73 6.11
C MET A 1 -0.02 -12.89 6.98
N SER A 2 0.39 -11.67 7.33
CA SER A 2 -0.40 -10.76 8.19
C SER A 2 -1.65 -10.24 7.47
N LYS A 3 -2.71 -9.91 8.22
CA LYS A 3 -4.00 -9.48 7.67
C LYS A 3 -3.89 -8.20 6.84
N GLU A 4 -2.89 -7.36 7.10
CA GLU A 4 -2.67 -6.13 6.33
C GLU A 4 -2.02 -6.41 4.97
N SER A 5 -1.13 -7.40 4.85
CA SER A 5 -0.49 -7.74 3.56
C SER A 5 -1.51 -8.21 2.50
N LYS A 6 -2.51 -9.00 2.92
CA LYS A 6 -3.65 -9.39 2.07
C LYS A 6 -4.47 -8.18 1.65
N PHE A 7 -4.71 -7.25 2.57
CA PHE A 7 -5.50 -6.07 2.29
C PHE A 7 -4.77 -5.08 1.38
N LEU A 8 -3.46 -4.87 1.59
CA LEU A 8 -2.61 -4.08 0.68
C LEU A 8 -2.67 -4.63 -0.74
N SER A 9 -2.59 -5.96 -0.89
CA SER A 9 -2.71 -6.61 -2.19
C SER A 9 -4.10 -6.40 -2.82
N LEU A 10 -5.17 -6.40 -2.01
CA LEU A 10 -6.53 -6.15 -2.50
C LEU A 10 -6.72 -4.69 -2.94
N VAL A 11 -6.31 -3.74 -2.10
CA VAL A 11 -6.48 -2.31 -2.38
C VAL A 11 -5.60 -1.87 -3.54
N LEU A 12 -4.32 -2.24 -3.56
CA LEU A 12 -3.41 -1.77 -4.60
C LEU A 12 -3.58 -2.49 -5.94
N ARG A 13 -4.16 -3.70 -5.96
CA ARG A 13 -4.24 -4.54 -7.17
C ARG A 13 -5.65 -4.76 -7.70
N HIS A 14 -6.67 -4.64 -6.84
CA HIS A 14 -8.06 -4.89 -7.24
C HIS A 14 -8.96 -3.68 -7.04
N LYS A 15 -8.91 -3.00 -5.88
CA LYS A 15 -9.89 -1.96 -5.53
C LYS A 15 -9.30 -0.85 -4.67
N PRO A 16 -8.53 0.08 -5.24
CA PRO A 16 -8.04 1.24 -4.51
C PRO A 16 -9.21 2.12 -4.04
N GLU A 17 -10.25 2.20 -4.87
CA GLU A 17 -11.51 2.89 -4.61
C GLU A 17 -12.30 2.36 -3.39
N GLU A 18 -12.08 1.13 -2.91
CA GLU A 18 -12.80 0.57 -1.76
C GLU A 18 -12.54 1.36 -0.47
N ILE A 19 -11.33 1.90 -0.32
CA ILE A 19 -10.99 2.82 0.77
C ILE A 19 -10.93 4.29 0.28
N GLY A 20 -11.38 4.55 -0.95
CA GLY A 20 -11.25 5.82 -1.63
C GLY A 20 -9.80 6.26 -1.78
N LEU A 21 -8.89 5.33 -2.02
CA LEU A 21 -7.49 5.60 -2.29
C LEU A 21 -7.37 6.13 -3.71
N GLN A 22 -6.67 7.24 -3.89
CA GLN A 22 -6.37 7.75 -5.22
C GLN A 22 -5.00 7.23 -5.65
N VAL A 23 -5.01 6.48 -6.74
CA VAL A 23 -3.81 6.07 -7.44
C VAL A 23 -3.56 7.08 -8.55
N ASP A 24 -2.35 7.62 -8.57
CA ASP A 24 -1.92 8.56 -9.60
C ASP A 24 -1.77 7.85 -10.95
N LYS A 25 -1.66 8.61 -12.06
CA LYS A 25 -1.52 8.07 -13.43
C LYS A 25 -0.35 7.09 -13.59
N HIS A 26 0.67 7.23 -12.75
CA HIS A 26 1.85 6.37 -12.72
C HIS A 26 1.75 5.18 -11.76
N GLY A 27 0.59 4.94 -11.13
CA GLY A 27 0.39 3.85 -10.18
C GLY A 27 0.82 4.18 -8.75
N TRP A 28 1.24 5.42 -8.48
CA TRP A 28 1.72 5.86 -7.16
C TRP A 28 0.57 6.29 -6.26
N VAL A 29 0.71 5.99 -4.98
CA VAL A 29 -0.21 6.35 -3.90
C VAL A 29 0.57 7.02 -2.80
N ASP A 30 0.02 8.07 -2.22
CA ASP A 30 0.60 8.70 -1.04
C ASP A 30 0.46 7.81 0.21
N VAL A 31 1.56 7.55 0.91
CA VAL A 31 1.61 6.70 2.10
C VAL A 31 0.76 7.29 3.23
N ASP A 32 0.79 8.61 3.43
CA ASP A 32 -0.02 9.26 4.46
C ASP A 32 -1.51 9.13 4.13
N GLN A 33 -1.86 9.33 2.85
CA GLN A 33 -3.22 9.08 2.37
C GLN A 33 -3.65 7.63 2.61
N LEU A 34 -2.81 6.65 2.26
CA LEU A 34 -3.07 5.23 2.49
C LEU A 34 -3.31 4.95 3.97
N LEU A 35 -2.42 5.38 4.87
CA LEU A 35 -2.53 5.16 6.31
C LEU A 35 -3.81 5.80 6.88
N ARG A 36 -4.17 7.01 6.44
CA ARG A 36 -5.43 7.66 6.82
C ARG A 36 -6.65 6.89 6.35
N LYS A 37 -6.66 6.42 5.10
CA LYS A 37 -7.78 5.63 4.54
C LYS A 37 -7.90 4.27 5.23
N MET A 38 -6.79 3.61 5.50
CA MET A 38 -6.72 2.38 6.29
C MET A 38 -7.32 2.59 7.68
N LYS A 39 -6.91 3.66 8.37
CA LYS A 39 -7.46 4.01 9.69
C LYS A 39 -8.97 4.27 9.63
N LYS A 40 -9.47 4.93 8.58
CA LYS A 40 -10.91 5.11 8.34
C LYS A 40 -11.64 3.78 8.07
N ALA A 41 -10.98 2.83 7.41
CA ALA A 41 -11.48 1.47 7.21
C ALA A 41 -11.31 0.57 8.45
N ASN A 42 -11.05 1.18 9.62
CA ASN A 42 -10.82 0.51 10.91
C ASN A 42 -9.65 -0.49 10.87
N ARG A 43 -8.67 -0.25 10.00
CA ARG A 43 -7.41 -1.00 9.90
C ARG A 43 -6.29 -0.15 10.49
N LYS A 44 -5.76 -0.57 11.63
CA LYS A 44 -4.51 -0.03 12.15
C LYS A 44 -3.38 -0.59 11.29
N LEU A 45 -2.90 0.23 10.38
CA LEU A 45 -1.65 0.01 9.66
C LEU A 45 -0.76 1.20 10.00
N SER A 46 0.45 0.90 10.47
CA SER A 46 1.47 1.91 10.75
C SER A 46 2.46 2.00 9.60
N ARG A 47 3.20 3.11 9.49
CA ARG A 47 4.26 3.24 8.47
C ARG A 47 5.33 2.17 8.63
N GLU A 48 5.67 1.82 9.86
CA GLU A 48 6.62 0.75 10.18
C GLU A 48 6.13 -0.61 9.66
N GLU A 49 4.87 -0.97 9.92
CA GLU A 49 4.26 -2.20 9.40
C GLU A 49 4.22 -2.20 7.87
N LEU A 50 3.89 -1.06 7.24
CA LEU A 50 3.93 -0.91 5.78
C LEU A 50 5.34 -1.21 5.25
N VAL A 51 6.37 -0.57 5.82
CA VAL A 51 7.76 -0.77 5.43
C VAL A 51 8.16 -2.23 5.63
N GLN A 52 7.83 -2.84 6.78
CA GLN A 52 8.08 -4.26 7.00
C GLN A 52 7.38 -5.15 5.97
N ILE A 53 6.15 -4.84 5.56
CA ILE A 53 5.43 -5.61 4.52
C ILE A 53 6.10 -5.46 3.15
N VAL A 54 6.66 -4.28 2.84
CA VAL A 54 7.40 -3.99 1.62
C VAL A 54 8.74 -4.73 1.63
N GLU A 55 9.50 -4.62 2.73
CA GLU A 55 10.81 -5.27 2.92
C GLU A 55 10.70 -6.80 3.00
N ALA A 56 9.70 -7.32 3.72
CA ALA A 56 9.42 -8.75 3.78
C ALA A 56 8.84 -9.29 2.46
N ASN A 57 8.40 -8.43 1.54
CA ASN A 57 8.02 -8.85 0.19
C ASN A 57 9.27 -9.00 -0.69
N GLU A 58 9.91 -10.15 -0.55
CA GLU A 58 11.04 -10.58 -1.38
C GLU A 58 10.71 -10.54 -2.89
N LYS A 59 9.42 -10.65 -3.25
CA LYS A 59 8.92 -10.58 -4.63
C LYS A 59 8.74 -9.16 -5.21
N LYS A 60 9.22 -8.12 -4.52
CA LYS A 60 9.11 -6.70 -4.95
C LYS A 60 7.70 -6.29 -5.39
N ARG A 61 6.66 -6.84 -4.75
CA ARG A 61 5.25 -6.55 -5.11
C ARG A 61 4.83 -5.11 -4.86
N PHE A 62 5.59 -4.42 -4.01
CA PHE A 62 5.38 -3.03 -3.65
C PHE A 62 6.69 -2.28 -3.84
N THR A 63 6.60 -1.04 -4.33
CA THR A 63 7.74 -0.14 -4.47
C THR A 63 7.45 1.12 -3.68
N LEU A 64 8.39 1.52 -2.83
CA LEU A 64 8.38 2.82 -2.16
C LEU A 64 9.21 3.81 -2.98
N SER A 65 8.80 5.08 -2.97
CA SER A 65 9.60 6.20 -3.50
C SER A 65 10.85 6.39 -2.65
N GLU A 66 11.87 7.05 -3.19
CA GLU A 66 13.13 7.34 -2.46
C GLU A 66 12.89 8.08 -1.15
N ASP A 67 11.96 9.03 -1.13
CA ASP A 67 11.56 9.76 0.09
C ASP A 67 10.70 8.91 1.06
N GLY A 68 10.25 7.73 0.63
CA GLY A 68 9.35 6.86 1.41
C GLY A 68 7.98 7.47 1.69
N LEU A 69 7.57 8.48 0.90
CA LEU A 69 6.28 9.17 0.98
C LEU A 69 5.22 8.58 0.06
N LYS A 70 5.64 7.88 -0.99
CA LYS A 70 4.73 7.27 -1.97
C LYS A 70 5.02 5.78 -2.09
N ILE A 71 3.96 5.01 -2.30
CA ILE A 71 4.00 3.58 -2.54
C ILE A 71 3.23 3.25 -3.81
N ARG A 72 3.72 2.31 -4.62
CA ARG A 72 2.97 1.72 -5.73
C ARG A 72 2.96 0.21 -5.65
N ALA A 73 1.93 -0.42 -6.21
CA ALA A 73 2.02 -1.84 -6.54
C ALA A 73 2.88 -2.00 -7.79
N ALA A 74 3.88 -2.88 -7.71
CA ALA A 74 4.59 -3.33 -8.89
C ALA A 74 3.71 -4.35 -9.61
N LEU A 75 3.33 -4.05 -10.85
CA LEU A 75 2.80 -5.04 -11.78
C LEU A 75 3.95 -5.99 -12.15
N VAL A 76 4.18 -7.01 -11.34
CA VAL A 76 4.87 -8.21 -11.81
C VAL A 76 3.83 -9.04 -12.52
N ALA A 77 4.01 -9.16 -13.85
CA ALA A 77 3.31 -10.08 -14.74
C ALA A 77 3.44 -11.54 -14.27
#